data_AF-A0A356KAH6-F1
#
_entry.id   AF-A0A356KAH6-F1
#
_cell.length_a   1.000
_cell.length_b   1.000
_cell.length_c   1.000
_cell.angle_alpha   90.00
_cell.angle_beta   90.00
_cell.angle_gamma   90.00
#
_symmetry.space_group_name_H-M   'P 1'
#
loop_
_entity.id
_entity.type
_entity.pdbx_description
1 polymer ?
#
loop_
_entity_poly.entity_id
_entity_poly.type
_entity_poly.pdbx_seq_one_letter_code
_entity_poly.pdbx_strand_id
1 'polypeptide(L)'
;GDREDWERTFNICWYGVYYNTRAFMPLLVASQDAHLINTSSVNGFWATLGPQSSHTAYSAAKFAVKGFSEALITDLANNAPHVKVSVVMPGHIGTSIAINSGRILGGRLAAELSDDDVAAMRKRWASLGMANEDTTDEQIRTLVDEMGRRFRDDAPTTAEQAAAIILDGVREERWRILVGNDAHRLDELVRNDPEGAYTPEFMVRLRETGEWGLG
;
A
#
# COMPACT_ATOMS: atom_id res chain seq x y z
N GLY A 1 -13.86 9.32 0.23
CA GLY A 1 -14.90 8.46 -0.33
C GLY A 1 -16.10 8.53 0.55
N ASP A 2 -17.25 8.20 -0.01
CA ASP A 2 -18.44 7.93 0.76
C ASP A 2 -18.28 6.61 1.54
N ARG A 3 -19.37 6.17 2.17
CA ARG A 3 -19.39 4.89 2.89
C ARG A 3 -19.15 3.69 1.97
N GLU A 4 -19.66 3.74 0.74
CA GLU A 4 -19.57 2.63 -0.21
C GLU A 4 -18.11 2.39 -0.64
N ASP A 5 -17.36 3.46 -0.93
CA ASP A 5 -15.92 3.39 -1.22
C ASP A 5 -15.13 2.78 -0.06
N TRP A 6 -15.50 3.16 1.16
CA TRP A 6 -14.86 2.69 2.39
C TRP A 6 -15.12 1.18 2.59
N GLU A 7 -16.38 0.77 2.50
CA GLU A 7 -16.80 -0.63 2.60
C GLU A 7 -16.19 -1.47 1.48
N ARG A 8 -16.16 -0.97 0.24
CA ARG A 8 -15.50 -1.66 -0.89
C ARG A 8 -14.03 -1.91 -0.61
N THR A 9 -13.31 -0.87 -0.15
CA THR A 9 -11.88 -0.98 0.18
C THR A 9 -11.65 -2.04 1.26
N PHE A 10 -12.45 -2.01 2.32
CA PHE A 10 -12.33 -2.94 3.44
C PHE A 10 -12.75 -4.37 3.07
N ASN A 11 -13.81 -4.52 2.28
CA ASN A 11 -14.30 -5.80 1.75
C ASN A 11 -13.23 -6.50 0.91
N ILE A 12 -12.51 -5.75 0.08
CA ILE A 12 -11.43 -6.31 -0.74
C ILE A 12 -10.18 -6.56 0.10
N CYS A 13 -9.66 -5.53 0.77
CA CYS A 13 -8.32 -5.58 1.38
C CYS A 13 -8.29 -6.40 2.67
N TRP A 14 -9.32 -6.30 3.51
CA TRP A 14 -9.38 -7.01 4.78
C TRP A 14 -10.18 -8.30 4.66
N TYR A 15 -11.46 -8.21 4.31
CA TYR A 15 -12.33 -9.39 4.29
C TYR A 15 -11.89 -10.41 3.24
N GLY A 16 -11.29 -9.98 2.12
CA GLY A 16 -10.67 -10.89 1.15
C GLY A 16 -9.59 -11.78 1.78
N VAL A 17 -8.69 -11.19 2.58
CA VAL A 17 -7.62 -11.94 3.29
C VAL A 17 -8.22 -12.84 4.37
N TYR A 18 -9.15 -12.32 5.16
CA TYR A 18 -9.81 -13.07 6.22
C TYR A 18 -10.57 -14.29 5.66
N TYR A 19 -11.38 -14.10 4.62
CA TYR A 19 -12.16 -15.18 4.02
C TYR A 19 -11.28 -16.21 3.31
N ASN A 20 -10.23 -15.77 2.60
CA ASN A 20 -9.27 -16.69 1.99
C ASN A 20 -8.60 -17.56 3.07
N THR A 21 -8.08 -16.93 4.12
CA THR A 21 -7.47 -17.65 5.24
C THR A 21 -8.45 -18.64 5.86
N ARG A 22 -9.68 -18.22 6.17
CA ARG A 22 -10.73 -19.06 6.74
C ARG A 22 -11.08 -20.27 5.87
N ALA A 23 -11.15 -20.07 4.55
CA ALA A 23 -11.52 -21.11 3.60
C ALA A 23 -10.43 -22.18 3.47
N PHE A 24 -9.16 -21.76 3.43
CA PHE A 24 -8.03 -22.67 3.20
C PHE A 24 -7.36 -23.19 4.48
N MET A 25 -7.60 -22.59 5.65
CA MET A 25 -6.97 -23.02 6.91
C MET A 25 -7.11 -24.51 7.22
N PRO A 26 -8.29 -25.16 7.06
CA PRO A 26 -8.40 -26.60 7.30
C PRO A 26 -7.46 -27.44 6.43
N LEU A 27 -7.22 -27.00 5.18
CA LEU A 27 -6.32 -27.67 4.25
C LEU A 27 -4.85 -27.44 4.62
N LEU A 28 -4.50 -26.22 5.05
CA LEU A 28 -3.15 -25.91 5.54
C LEU A 28 -2.80 -26.74 6.77
N VAL A 29 -3.72 -26.83 7.75
CA VAL A 29 -3.53 -27.63 8.97
C VAL A 29 -3.42 -29.12 8.66
N ALA A 30 -4.15 -29.63 7.66
CA ALA A 30 -4.07 -31.03 7.25
C ALA A 30 -2.80 -31.39 6.45
N SER A 31 -2.07 -30.40 5.93
CA SER A 31 -0.80 -30.61 5.22
C SER A 31 0.32 -31.02 6.17
N GLN A 32 1.38 -31.64 5.65
CA GLN A 32 2.61 -31.90 6.41
C GLN A 32 3.49 -30.66 6.54
N ASP A 33 3.42 -29.76 5.56
CA ASP A 33 4.14 -28.50 5.50
C ASP A 33 3.26 -27.47 4.80
N ALA A 34 3.14 -26.28 5.38
CA ALA A 34 2.20 -25.26 4.92
C ALA A 34 2.69 -23.85 5.27
N HIS A 35 2.44 -22.90 4.36
CA HIS A 35 2.77 -21.50 4.56
C HIS A 35 1.63 -20.60 4.08
N LEU A 36 1.08 -19.80 4.99
CA LEU A 36 0.11 -18.74 4.68
C LEU A 36 0.84 -17.42 4.47
N ILE A 37 0.66 -16.79 3.31
CA ILE A 37 1.31 -15.52 2.98
C ILE A 37 0.23 -14.46 2.77
N ASN A 38 0.21 -13.45 3.65
CA ASN A 38 -0.74 -12.35 3.59
C ASN A 38 -0.03 -11.05 3.19
N THR A 39 -0.47 -10.43 2.10
CA THR A 39 0.12 -9.17 1.62
C THR A 39 -0.61 -7.95 2.22
N SER A 40 0.06 -7.32 3.18
CA SER A 40 -0.28 -6.01 3.72
C SER A 40 0.34 -4.89 2.86
N SER A 41 1.02 -3.91 3.48
CA SER A 41 1.68 -2.74 2.89
C SER A 41 2.53 -2.04 3.96
N VAL A 42 3.46 -1.17 3.57
CA VAL A 42 4.00 -0.16 4.50
C VAL A 42 2.89 0.64 5.19
N ASN A 43 1.73 0.83 4.54
CA ASN A 43 0.55 1.43 5.15
C ASN A 43 -0.17 0.54 6.17
N GLY A 44 0.36 -0.65 6.46
CA GLY A 44 0.01 -1.47 7.62
C GLY A 44 0.80 -1.13 8.89
N PHE A 45 1.78 -0.22 8.81
CA PHE A 45 2.49 0.34 9.97
C PHE A 45 2.69 1.86 9.91
N TRP A 46 2.42 2.50 8.76
CA TRP A 46 2.43 3.96 8.60
C TRP A 46 1.15 4.45 7.91
N ALA A 47 0.21 5.04 8.67
CA ALA A 47 -1.17 5.22 8.22
C ALA A 47 -1.42 6.47 7.35
N THR A 48 -0.47 6.85 6.48
CA THR A 48 -0.59 8.05 5.64
C THR A 48 0.23 7.93 4.34
N LEU A 49 -0.09 8.78 3.37
CA LEU A 49 0.73 9.05 2.17
C LEU A 49 1.21 10.51 2.16
N GLY A 50 1.19 11.17 3.32
CA GLY A 50 1.40 12.60 3.48
C GLY A 50 0.10 13.36 3.81
N PRO A 51 0.22 14.64 4.21
CA PRO A 51 -0.88 15.39 4.84
C PRO A 51 -2.03 15.75 3.89
N GLN A 52 -1.82 15.63 2.59
CA GLN A 52 -2.77 16.11 1.57
C GLN A 52 -3.60 14.97 0.93
N SER A 53 -3.40 13.72 1.35
CA SER A 53 -4.04 12.55 0.76
C SER A 53 -4.82 11.77 1.81
N SER A 54 -6.13 11.68 1.64
CA SER A 54 -6.95 10.76 2.45
C SER A 54 -6.56 9.31 2.15
N HIS A 55 -6.22 8.56 3.19
CA HIS A 55 -5.79 7.16 3.02
C HIS A 55 -6.33 6.20 4.10
N THR A 56 -7.23 6.68 4.95
CA THR A 56 -7.68 6.00 6.16
C THR A 56 -8.28 4.62 5.92
N ALA A 57 -9.13 4.44 4.90
CA ALA A 57 -9.78 3.15 4.62
C ALA A 57 -8.77 2.05 4.28
N TYR A 58 -7.84 2.37 3.38
CA TYR A 58 -6.80 1.45 2.94
C TYR A 58 -5.83 1.14 4.08
N SER A 59 -5.32 2.17 4.77
CA SER A 59 -4.44 1.99 5.92
C SER A 59 -5.11 1.12 6.99
N ALA A 60 -6.35 1.43 7.39
CA ALA A 60 -7.07 0.63 8.39
C ALA A 60 -7.18 -0.85 7.99
N ALA A 61 -7.52 -1.13 6.73
CA ALA A 61 -7.59 -2.51 6.22
C ALA A 61 -6.21 -3.20 6.24
N LYS A 62 -5.13 -2.50 5.88
CA LYS A 62 -3.77 -3.06 5.86
C LYS A 62 -3.20 -3.27 7.27
N PHE A 63 -3.54 -2.41 8.24
CA PHE A 63 -3.29 -2.64 9.65
C PHE A 63 -4.05 -3.87 10.17
N ALA A 64 -5.31 -4.06 9.77
CA ALA A 64 -6.08 -5.26 10.11
C ALA A 64 -5.42 -6.54 9.57
N VAL A 65 -4.96 -6.53 8.31
CA VAL A 65 -4.20 -7.65 7.73
C VAL A 65 -2.92 -7.94 8.51
N LYS A 66 -2.16 -6.91 8.91
CA LYS A 66 -0.96 -7.07 9.73
C LYS A 66 -1.29 -7.70 11.07
N GLY A 67 -2.21 -7.11 11.82
CA GLY A 67 -2.59 -7.59 13.15
C GLY A 67 -3.14 -9.01 13.13
N PHE A 68 -3.96 -9.34 12.13
CA PHE A 68 -4.48 -10.70 11.93
C PHE A 68 -3.37 -11.72 11.65
N SER A 69 -2.42 -11.38 10.78
CA SER A 69 -1.31 -12.28 10.45
C SER A 69 -0.39 -12.48 11.65
N GLU A 70 -0.11 -11.42 12.42
CA GLU A 70 0.68 -11.49 13.65
C GLU A 70 0.01 -12.34 14.74
N ALA A 71 -1.31 -12.20 14.91
CA ALA A 71 -2.08 -13.05 15.82
C ALA A 71 -2.02 -14.53 15.40
N LEU A 72 -2.19 -14.82 14.10
CA LEU A 72 -2.13 -16.18 13.57
C LEU A 72 -0.78 -16.86 13.79
N ILE A 73 0.34 -16.13 13.75
CA ILE A 73 1.66 -16.70 14.08
C ILE A 73 1.64 -17.31 15.48
N THR A 74 1.09 -16.58 16.45
CA THR A 74 1.02 -17.05 17.85
C THR A 74 0.01 -18.19 18.01
N ASP A 75 -1.15 -18.08 17.37
CA ASP A 75 -2.18 -19.11 17.46
C ASP A 75 -1.71 -20.44 16.84
N LEU A 76 -1.08 -20.39 15.66
CA LEU A 76 -0.62 -21.59 14.96
C LEU A 76 0.62 -22.19 15.60
N ALA A 77 1.51 -21.40 16.20
CA ALA A 77 2.62 -21.94 16.98
C ALA A 77 2.13 -22.90 18.10
N ASN A 78 0.95 -22.65 18.66
CA ASN A 78 0.37 -23.48 19.71
C ASN A 78 -0.49 -24.64 19.17
N ASN A 79 -1.19 -24.44 18.04
CA ASN A 79 -2.23 -25.37 17.58
C ASN A 79 -1.88 -26.16 16.31
N ALA A 80 -0.96 -25.65 15.48
CA ALA A 80 -0.53 -26.26 14.22
C ALA A 80 0.88 -25.74 13.82
N PRO A 81 1.95 -26.10 14.56
CA PRO A 81 3.28 -25.46 14.45
C PRO A 81 4.01 -25.70 13.12
N HIS A 82 3.53 -26.63 12.31
CA HIS A 82 3.97 -26.87 10.93
C HIS A 82 3.37 -25.87 9.93
N VAL A 83 2.34 -25.11 10.30
CA VAL A 83 1.77 -24.03 9.48
C VAL A 83 2.49 -22.73 9.78
N LYS A 84 3.29 -22.24 8.83
CA LYS A 84 3.99 -20.95 8.92
C LYS A 84 3.10 -19.83 8.40
N VAL A 85 3.34 -18.61 8.89
CA VAL A 85 2.64 -17.41 8.41
C VAL A 85 3.65 -16.30 8.16
N SER A 86 3.57 -15.68 6.98
CA SER A 86 4.31 -14.46 6.66
C SER A 86 3.38 -13.32 6.32
N VAL A 87 3.63 -12.15 6.90
CA VAL A 87 3.05 -10.88 6.47
C VAL A 87 4.05 -10.14 5.59
N VAL A 88 3.63 -9.84 4.37
CA VAL A 88 4.41 -9.07 3.40
C VAL A 88 3.97 -7.61 3.46
N MET A 89 4.90 -6.67 3.60
CA MET A 89 4.63 -5.24 3.65
C MET A 89 5.48 -4.50 2.62
N PRO A 90 4.99 -4.39 1.38
CA PRO A 90 5.72 -3.69 0.33
C PRO A 90 5.67 -2.18 0.47
N GLY A 91 6.77 -1.54 0.08
CA GLY A 91 6.86 -0.11 -0.20
C GLY A 91 6.35 0.21 -1.60
N HIS A 92 7.06 1.05 -2.32
CA HIS A 92 6.72 1.47 -3.68
C HIS A 92 7.16 0.42 -4.71
N ILE A 93 6.20 -0.39 -5.15
CA ILE A 93 6.43 -1.44 -6.15
C ILE A 93 5.90 -1.02 -7.52
N GLY A 94 6.70 -1.25 -8.56
CA GLY A 94 6.40 -0.94 -9.97
C GLY A 94 5.27 -1.79 -10.53
N THR A 95 4.04 -1.48 -10.13
CA THR A 95 2.80 -2.12 -10.57
C THR A 95 1.83 -1.06 -11.09
N SER A 96 0.78 -1.51 -11.79
CA SER A 96 -0.28 -0.61 -12.25
C SER A 96 -1.29 -0.23 -11.15
N ILE A 97 -0.94 -0.36 -9.85
CA ILE A 97 -1.87 -0.12 -8.74
C ILE A 97 -2.39 1.32 -8.72
N ALA A 98 -1.54 2.31 -8.96
CA ALA A 98 -1.95 3.72 -8.99
C ALA A 98 -2.95 3.98 -10.14
N ILE A 99 -2.63 3.47 -11.33
CA ILE A 99 -3.47 3.57 -12.53
C ILE A 99 -4.83 2.89 -12.31
N ASN A 100 -4.83 1.65 -11.83
CA ASN A 100 -6.05 0.86 -11.62
C ASN A 100 -6.90 1.40 -10.47
N SER A 101 -6.27 1.90 -9.40
CA SER A 101 -6.99 2.49 -8.27
C SER A 101 -7.65 3.80 -8.68
N GLY A 102 -6.98 4.63 -9.47
CA GLY A 102 -7.58 5.83 -10.06
C GLY A 102 -8.82 5.49 -10.89
N ARG A 103 -8.73 4.46 -11.74
CA ARG A 103 -9.85 3.98 -12.55
C ARG A 103 -11.03 3.46 -11.71
N ILE A 104 -10.77 2.73 -10.62
CA ILE A 104 -11.82 2.07 -9.84
C ILE A 104 -12.44 3.00 -8.79
N LEU A 105 -11.63 3.82 -8.11
CA LEU A 105 -12.06 4.67 -6.99
C LEU A 105 -12.47 6.08 -7.45
N GLY A 106 -11.90 6.59 -8.55
CA GLY A 106 -12.36 7.81 -9.21
C GLY A 106 -13.34 7.54 -10.35
N GLY A 107 -13.65 6.26 -10.61
CA GLY A 107 -14.52 5.79 -11.68
C GLY A 107 -14.03 6.04 -13.11
N ARG A 108 -12.83 6.60 -13.32
CA ARG A 108 -12.47 7.28 -14.58
C ARG A 108 -10.99 7.15 -14.92
N LEU A 109 -10.69 6.87 -16.19
CA LEU A 109 -9.39 7.19 -16.80
C LEU A 109 -9.10 8.69 -16.67
N ALA A 110 -7.83 9.10 -16.79
CA ALA A 110 -7.54 10.53 -16.85
C ALA A 110 -8.35 11.24 -17.96
N ALA A 111 -8.55 10.58 -19.10
CA ALA A 111 -9.40 11.04 -20.20
C ALA A 111 -10.91 11.09 -19.88
N GLU A 112 -11.36 10.47 -18.78
CA GLU A 112 -12.77 10.36 -18.38
C GLU A 112 -13.09 11.22 -17.15
N LEU A 113 -12.12 11.93 -16.58
CA LEU A 113 -12.32 12.86 -15.46
C LEU A 113 -13.40 13.90 -15.82
N SER A 114 -14.40 14.04 -14.95
CA SER A 114 -15.40 15.10 -15.12
C SER A 114 -14.78 16.48 -14.89
N ASP A 115 -15.46 17.50 -15.38
CA ASP A 115 -15.01 18.88 -15.19
C ASP A 115 -14.91 19.25 -13.69
N ASP A 116 -15.77 18.67 -12.84
CA ASP A 116 -15.69 18.83 -11.38
C ASP A 116 -14.43 18.18 -10.78
N ASP A 117 -14.06 16.98 -11.25
CA ASP A 117 -12.84 16.30 -10.81
C ASP A 117 -11.60 17.10 -11.22
N VAL A 118 -11.58 17.59 -12.47
CA VAL A 118 -10.49 18.42 -12.99
C VAL A 118 -10.38 19.73 -12.20
N ALA A 119 -11.49 20.38 -11.88
CA ALA A 119 -11.51 21.60 -11.07
C ALA A 119 -10.99 21.35 -9.64
N ALA A 120 -11.39 20.24 -9.01
CA ALA A 120 -10.90 19.85 -7.69
C ALA A 120 -9.39 19.53 -7.71
N MET A 121 -8.92 18.80 -8.72
CA MET A 121 -7.51 18.47 -8.91
C MET A 121 -6.67 19.72 -9.17
N ARG A 122 -7.14 20.62 -10.04
CA ARG A 122 -6.51 21.92 -10.28
C ARG A 122 -6.34 22.73 -8.99
N LYS A 123 -7.39 22.83 -8.18
CA LYS A 123 -7.32 23.55 -6.89
C LYS A 123 -6.28 22.91 -5.97
N ARG A 124 -6.26 21.58 -5.89
CA ARG A 124 -5.28 20.84 -5.09
C ARG A 124 -3.85 21.06 -5.60
N TRP A 125 -3.63 20.98 -6.90
CA TRP A 125 -2.31 21.13 -7.50
C TRP A 125 -1.80 22.57 -7.49
N ALA A 126 -2.68 23.56 -7.60
CA ALA A 126 -2.33 24.96 -7.38
C ALA A 126 -1.77 25.17 -5.96
N SER A 127 -2.36 24.53 -4.94
CA SER A 127 -1.83 24.58 -3.57
C SER A 127 -0.47 23.90 -3.40
N LEU A 128 -0.08 23.05 -4.36
CA LEU A 128 1.20 22.33 -4.40
C LEU A 128 2.20 22.95 -5.40
N GLY A 129 1.82 24.04 -6.09
CA GLY A 129 2.64 24.64 -7.15
C GLY A 129 2.78 23.79 -8.42
N MET A 130 1.92 22.78 -8.60
CA MET A 130 1.93 21.85 -9.74
C MET A 130 0.96 22.25 -10.87
N ALA A 131 0.08 23.23 -10.62
CA ALA A 131 -0.81 23.80 -11.61
C ALA A 131 -1.01 25.29 -11.33
N ASN A 132 -1.42 26.04 -12.35
CA ASN A 132 -1.78 27.45 -12.24
C ASN A 132 -3.10 27.72 -13.00
N GLU A 133 -3.53 28.98 -13.02
CA GLU A 133 -4.75 29.40 -13.72
C GLU A 133 -4.70 29.11 -15.23
N ASP A 134 -3.49 29.10 -15.80
CA ASP A 134 -3.27 28.85 -17.23
C ASP A 134 -3.22 27.36 -17.61
N THR A 135 -3.13 26.45 -16.64
CA THR A 135 -3.08 25.01 -16.92
C THR A 135 -4.40 24.60 -17.59
N THR A 136 -4.41 23.89 -18.70
CA THR A 136 -5.68 23.47 -19.33
C THR A 136 -6.22 22.21 -18.68
N ASP A 137 -7.51 21.93 -18.84
CA ASP A 137 -8.10 20.69 -18.33
C ASP A 137 -7.44 19.46 -18.97
N GLU A 138 -7.07 19.54 -20.25
CA GLU A 138 -6.34 18.48 -20.95
C GLU A 138 -4.93 18.27 -20.38
N GLN A 139 -4.24 19.35 -19.99
CA GLN A 139 -2.97 19.25 -19.28
C GLN A 139 -3.14 18.58 -17.92
N ILE A 140 -4.19 18.89 -17.16
CA ILE A 140 -4.48 18.20 -15.89
C ILE A 140 -4.68 16.70 -16.14
N ARG A 141 -5.50 16.32 -17.11
CA ARG A 141 -5.73 14.90 -17.47
C ARG A 141 -4.42 14.22 -17.86
N THR A 142 -3.62 14.84 -18.72
CA THR A 142 -2.32 14.28 -19.13
C THR A 142 -1.40 14.03 -17.94
N LEU A 143 -1.30 15.02 -17.03
CA LEU A 143 -0.47 14.91 -15.83
C LEU A 143 -0.94 13.79 -14.89
N VAL A 144 -2.25 13.54 -14.76
CA VAL A 144 -2.76 12.42 -13.94
C VAL A 144 -2.30 11.07 -14.50
N ASP A 145 -2.41 10.89 -15.81
CA ASP A 145 -1.97 9.66 -16.46
C ASP A 145 -0.45 9.48 -16.35
N GLU A 146 0.30 10.55 -16.58
CA GLU A 146 1.76 10.56 -16.41
C GLU A 146 2.17 10.22 -14.99
N MET A 147 1.54 10.78 -13.96
CA MET A 147 1.83 10.41 -12.57
C MET A 147 1.57 8.93 -12.30
N GLY A 148 0.49 8.36 -12.83
CA GLY A 148 0.20 6.92 -12.71
C GLY A 148 1.26 6.05 -13.37
N ARG A 149 1.74 6.45 -14.57
CA ARG A 149 2.83 5.76 -15.28
C ARG A 149 4.15 5.90 -14.54
N ARG A 150 4.50 7.11 -14.08
CA ARG A 150 5.70 7.37 -13.29
C ARG A 150 5.70 6.61 -11.98
N PHE A 151 4.56 6.47 -11.30
CA PHE A 151 4.46 5.58 -10.15
C PHE A 151 4.88 4.15 -10.52
N ARG A 152 4.48 3.63 -11.68
CA ARG A 152 4.89 2.28 -12.08
C ARG A 152 6.35 2.22 -12.51
N ASP A 153 6.78 3.19 -13.32
CA ASP A 153 8.02 3.13 -14.09
C ASP A 153 9.24 3.65 -13.30
N ASP A 154 9.03 4.58 -12.35
CA ASP A 154 10.06 5.16 -11.48
C ASP A 154 10.16 4.43 -10.12
N ALA A 155 9.43 3.32 -9.93
CA ALA A 155 9.43 2.60 -8.65
C ALA A 155 10.81 2.01 -8.31
N PRO A 156 11.30 2.14 -7.05
CA PRO A 156 12.62 1.63 -6.67
C PRO A 156 12.70 0.09 -6.66
N THR A 157 11.56 -0.61 -6.63
CA THR A 157 11.49 -2.07 -6.67
C THR A 157 10.48 -2.51 -7.74
N THR A 158 10.91 -3.35 -8.67
CA THR A 158 10.02 -3.92 -9.69
C THR A 158 9.14 -5.03 -9.11
N ALA A 159 8.06 -5.39 -9.80
CA ALA A 159 7.21 -6.51 -9.39
C ALA A 159 7.97 -7.86 -9.36
N GLU A 160 8.94 -8.04 -10.26
CA GLU A 160 9.79 -9.24 -10.31
C GLU A 160 10.73 -9.32 -9.10
N GLN A 161 11.39 -8.20 -8.77
CA GLN A 161 12.23 -8.10 -7.57
C GLN A 161 11.41 -8.32 -6.30
N ALA A 162 10.21 -7.73 -6.24
CA ALA A 162 9.29 -7.94 -5.13
C ALA A 162 8.94 -9.41 -4.95
N ALA A 163 8.62 -10.12 -6.04
CA ALA A 163 8.32 -11.55 -5.99
C ALA A 163 9.52 -12.37 -5.49
N ALA A 164 10.73 -12.05 -5.96
CA ALA A 164 11.95 -12.72 -5.48
C ALA A 164 12.16 -12.51 -3.97
N ILE A 165 12.04 -11.28 -3.47
CA ILE A 165 12.17 -10.96 -2.04
C ILE A 165 11.14 -11.72 -1.20
N ILE A 166 9.89 -11.82 -1.68
CA ILE A 166 8.83 -12.56 -0.99
C ILE A 166 9.16 -14.05 -0.95
N LEU A 167 9.54 -14.65 -2.07
CA LEU A 167 9.88 -16.07 -2.15
C LEU A 167 11.08 -16.42 -1.27
N ASP A 168 12.10 -15.57 -1.24
CA ASP A 168 13.28 -15.79 -0.40
C ASP A 168 12.93 -15.63 1.08
N GLY A 169 12.14 -14.62 1.45
CA GLY A 169 11.65 -14.48 2.82
C GLY A 169 10.80 -15.67 3.28
N VAL A 170 9.99 -16.25 2.39
CA VAL A 170 9.21 -17.47 2.65
C VAL A 170 10.12 -18.69 2.85
N ARG A 171 11.11 -18.90 1.97
CA ARG A 171 12.09 -19.99 2.08
C ARG A 171 12.94 -19.91 3.35
N GLU A 172 13.20 -18.69 3.82
CA GLU A 172 13.91 -18.41 5.07
C GLU A 172 12.99 -18.45 6.31
N GLU A 173 11.72 -18.83 6.14
CA GLU A 173 10.69 -18.86 7.18
C GLU A 173 10.51 -17.52 7.93
N ARG A 174 10.83 -16.39 7.27
CA ARG A 174 10.64 -15.06 7.86
C ARG A 174 9.16 -14.73 7.93
N TRP A 175 8.66 -14.59 9.15
CA TRP A 175 7.27 -14.16 9.37
C TRP A 175 7.02 -12.70 8.96
N ARG A 176 8.05 -11.86 8.96
CA ARG A 176 7.99 -10.44 8.59
C ARG A 176 8.82 -10.17 7.35
N ILE A 177 8.17 -9.82 6.24
CA ILE A 177 8.84 -9.56 4.96
C ILE A 177 8.55 -8.12 4.52
N LEU A 178 9.56 -7.25 4.62
CA LEU A 178 9.52 -5.93 4.00
C LEU A 178 10.04 -6.06 2.57
N VAL A 179 9.41 -5.32 1.64
CA VAL A 179 9.77 -5.41 0.21
C VAL A 179 10.13 -4.01 -0.28
N GLY A 180 11.42 -3.85 -0.61
CA GLY A 180 12.03 -2.57 -1.01
C GLY A 180 12.79 -1.90 0.14
N ASN A 181 13.91 -1.24 -0.17
CA ASN A 181 14.71 -0.50 0.82
C ASN A 181 13.90 0.64 1.46
N ASP A 182 13.05 1.28 0.67
CA ASP A 182 12.10 2.29 1.10
C ASP A 182 11.17 1.78 2.22
N ALA A 183 10.69 0.54 2.12
CA ALA A 183 9.90 -0.09 3.18
C ALA A 183 10.71 -0.31 4.45
N HIS A 184 11.97 -0.77 4.34
CA HIS A 184 12.88 -0.93 5.48
C HIS A 184 13.18 0.40 6.18
N ARG A 185 13.48 1.44 5.40
CA ARG A 185 13.83 2.74 5.94
C ARG A 185 12.65 3.45 6.57
N LEU A 186 11.49 3.39 5.93
CA LEU A 186 10.25 3.94 6.48
C LEU A 186 9.91 3.26 7.81
N ASP A 187 10.01 1.94 7.87
CA ASP A 187 9.75 1.17 9.08
C ASP A 187 10.70 1.54 10.24
N GLU A 188 11.98 1.74 9.95
CA GLU A 188 12.95 2.22 10.95
C GLU A 188 12.58 3.62 11.47
N LEU A 189 12.28 4.56 10.57
CA LEU A 189 11.92 5.94 10.92
C LEU A 189 10.64 6.00 11.76
N VAL A 190 9.60 5.25 11.38
CA VAL A 190 8.33 5.19 12.13
C VAL A 190 8.52 4.57 13.51
N ARG A 191 9.38 3.55 13.65
CA ARG A 191 9.65 2.94 14.96
C ARG A 191 10.49 3.82 15.87
N ASN A 192 11.38 4.64 15.31
CA ASN A 192 12.21 5.56 16.07
C ASN A 192 11.45 6.81 16.54
N ASP A 193 10.48 7.29 15.76
CA ASP A 193 9.68 8.49 16.07
C ASP A 193 8.20 8.30 15.65
N PRO A 194 7.44 7.47 16.38
CA PRO A 194 6.09 7.09 15.98
C PRO A 194 5.07 8.23 16.03
N GLU A 195 5.22 9.17 16.97
CA GLU A 195 4.36 10.35 17.05
C GLU A 195 4.73 11.38 15.99
N GLY A 196 6.02 11.60 15.76
CA GLY A 196 6.50 12.49 14.71
C GLY A 196 6.26 11.97 13.30
N ALA A 197 5.98 10.68 13.11
CA ALA A 197 5.75 10.05 11.81
C ALA A 197 4.61 10.64 10.96
N TYR A 198 3.78 11.50 11.54
CA TYR A 198 2.63 12.13 10.89
C TYR A 198 2.81 13.64 10.67
N THR A 199 4.00 14.17 10.95
CA THR A 199 4.33 15.59 10.81
C THR A 199 4.91 15.92 9.43
N PRO A 200 4.81 17.19 8.96
CA PRO A 200 5.51 17.62 7.76
C PRO A 200 7.02 17.38 7.79
N GLU A 201 7.66 17.53 8.96
CA GLU A 201 9.09 17.31 9.17
C GLU A 201 9.50 15.86 8.89
N PHE A 202 8.63 14.90 9.22
CA PHE A 202 8.86 13.51 8.88
C PHE A 202 8.93 13.28 7.37
N MET A 203 8.07 13.94 6.60
CA MET A 203 8.11 13.84 5.13
C MET A 203 9.40 14.42 4.55
N VAL A 204 9.97 15.46 5.18
CA VAL A 204 11.28 15.99 4.80
C VAL A 204 12.37 14.95 5.05
N ARG A 205 12.44 14.40 6.27
CA ARG A 205 13.42 13.36 6.63
C ARG A 205 13.30 12.11 5.75
N LEU A 206 12.07 11.70 5.42
CA LEU A 206 11.80 10.55 4.57
C LEU A 206 12.28 10.79 3.13
N ARG A 207 12.12 11.99 2.58
CA ARG A 207 12.66 12.34 1.25
C ARG A 207 14.18 12.46 1.23
N GLU A 208 14.78 12.95 2.31
CA GLU A 208 16.23 13.06 2.46
C GLU A 208 16.94 11.69 2.44
N THR A 209 16.23 10.58 2.66
CA THR A 209 16.82 9.24 2.51
C THR A 209 17.12 8.89 1.05
N GLY A 210 16.50 9.59 0.09
CA GLY A 210 16.64 9.31 -1.35
C GLY A 210 15.96 8.03 -1.84
N GLU A 211 15.31 7.29 -0.94
CA GLU A 211 14.69 6.00 -1.25
C GLU A 211 13.16 6.08 -1.41
N TRP A 212 12.54 7.19 -0.96
CA TRP A 212 11.10 7.37 -1.01
C TRP A 212 10.65 8.19 -2.23
N GLY A 213 10.13 7.51 -3.26
CA GLY A 213 9.70 8.11 -4.54
C GLY A 213 8.23 8.54 -4.62
N LEU A 214 7.46 8.43 -3.52
CA LEU A 214 6.05 8.84 -3.49
C LEU A 214 5.93 10.29 -3.02
N GLY A 215 5.98 11.23 -3.96
CA GLY A 215 5.73 12.65 -3.71
C GLY A 215 6.48 13.57 -4.66
#